data_AF-A0A9D8CBF5-F1
#
_entry.id   AF-A0A9D8CBF5-F1
#
_cell.length_a   1.000
_cell.length_b   1.000
_cell.length_c   1.000
_cell.angle_alpha   90.00
_cell.angle_beta   90.00
_cell.angle_gamma   90.00
#
_symmetry.space_group_name_H-M   'P 1'
#
loop_
_entity.id
_entity.type
_entity.pdbx_description
1 polymer ?
#
loop_
_entity_poly.entity_id
_entity_poly.type
_entity_poly.pdbx_seq_one_letter_code
_entity_poly.pdbx_strand_id
1 'polypeptide(L)'
;MTPETLRQKLGEALKLQRVGKLDESDALIRDVIQFQPDHAGAHHLMGVSHMIRGDYDAAEASMNKALDVNPRMADAVNNLGIVRQLQGRADKAIECFRRALELYPELSASHSNVIFSLDHEPGVSDASAFAERRLWNERFARKHHLAAPPCLNDRDPERVLRVGYVSGDYRNHSAAHTFMPVLFNHDPRAVELWCYSTVTRTDNVTDAFRKRAKVFRDVAAATPEQLAEQVRVDRIDVLVDLSGHSEANRLPTFARRPAPVTVSAWGFATATGVDGVDYFFADPHSLPYELHRFYAEKVVMLPVAIPYSLPSGMPAIEPLPSLAGAPFTFGCLNRLAKVTDPCLGLWARVLTAAPEARLLMKDRAFHSAQVRLRVLDSFAALGIDRERIELLGPTPRIDHVKTYHRVDLALDPIPAGGGMTMIEGLWMGVPSLSLIGQHITGRLPSSLLVTAELGEFVFKTADDYVAAAVRWTGERARLAEIRAGMRERLKRAPYLDHIVYTRRVERAYRAMWRRWCAGLSPAPFVVG
;
A
#
# COMPACT_ATOMS: atom_id res chain seq x y z
N MET A 1 36.95 -18.05 -12.03
CA MET A 1 36.29 -18.21 -10.72
C MET A 1 35.76 -19.63 -10.60
N THR A 2 35.87 -20.25 -9.43
CA THR A 2 35.26 -21.57 -9.18
C THR A 2 33.75 -21.42 -8.92
N PRO A 3 32.93 -22.48 -9.05
CA PRO A 3 31.51 -22.43 -8.70
C PRO A 3 31.25 -21.98 -7.26
N GLU A 4 32.14 -22.29 -6.34
CA GLU A 4 32.07 -21.85 -4.95
C GLU A 4 32.31 -20.34 -4.82
N THR A 5 33.32 -19.80 -5.49
CA THR A 5 33.58 -18.35 -5.54
C THR A 5 32.39 -17.59 -6.12
N LEU A 6 31.75 -18.11 -7.17
CA LEU A 6 30.55 -17.50 -7.76
C LEU A 6 29.39 -17.44 -6.76
N ARG A 7 29.10 -18.57 -6.07
CA ARG A 7 28.07 -18.62 -5.02
C ARG A 7 28.36 -17.66 -3.87
N GLN A 8 29.61 -17.57 -3.44
CA GLN A 8 30.01 -16.64 -2.38
C GLN A 8 29.77 -15.19 -2.78
N LYS A 9 30.23 -14.79 -3.98
CA LYS A 9 30.03 -13.43 -4.50
C LYS A 9 28.55 -13.06 -4.61
N LEU A 10 27.72 -13.95 -5.14
CA LEU A 10 26.27 -13.68 -5.26
C LEU A 10 25.57 -13.67 -3.89
N GLY A 11 26.00 -14.52 -2.95
CA GLY A 11 25.52 -14.48 -1.57
C GLY A 11 25.88 -13.17 -0.86
N GLU A 12 27.06 -12.63 -1.11
CA GLU A 12 27.50 -11.33 -0.61
C GLU A 12 26.73 -10.18 -1.28
N ALA A 13 26.59 -10.20 -2.62
CA ALA A 13 25.79 -9.24 -3.37
C ALA A 13 24.36 -9.16 -2.82
N LEU A 14 23.71 -10.30 -2.59
CA LEU A 14 22.37 -10.35 -2.00
C LEU A 14 22.31 -9.72 -0.59
N LYS A 15 23.32 -9.95 0.25
CA LYS A 15 23.42 -9.30 1.57
C LYS A 15 23.56 -7.78 1.43
N LEU A 16 24.38 -7.32 0.48
CA LEU A 16 24.58 -5.90 0.18
C LEU A 16 23.28 -5.24 -0.31
N GLN A 17 22.51 -5.91 -1.18
CA GLN A 17 21.19 -5.42 -1.61
C GLN A 17 20.23 -5.25 -0.44
N ARG A 18 20.19 -6.22 0.48
CA ARG A 18 19.31 -6.18 1.66
C ARG A 18 19.61 -4.99 2.59
N VAL A 19 20.86 -4.52 2.63
CA VAL A 19 21.26 -3.34 3.40
C VAL A 19 21.33 -2.06 2.55
N GLY A 20 20.91 -2.12 1.28
CA GLY A 20 20.84 -0.96 0.38
C GLY A 20 22.17 -0.51 -0.22
N LYS A 21 23.25 -1.29 -0.08
CA LYS A 21 24.56 -1.05 -0.71
C LYS A 21 24.57 -1.55 -2.15
N LEU A 22 23.72 -0.95 -2.97
CA LEU A 22 23.45 -1.43 -4.33
C LEU A 22 24.67 -1.33 -5.26
N ASP A 23 25.48 -0.29 -5.13
CA ASP A 23 26.66 -0.13 -6.01
C ASP A 23 27.73 -1.20 -5.74
N GLU A 24 27.98 -1.52 -4.46
CA GLU A 24 28.88 -2.61 -4.05
C GLU A 24 28.34 -3.97 -4.52
N SER A 25 27.02 -4.18 -4.38
CA SER A 25 26.35 -5.38 -4.92
C SER A 25 26.55 -5.51 -6.44
N ASP A 26 26.32 -4.42 -7.18
CA ASP A 26 26.37 -4.45 -8.64
C ASP A 26 27.78 -4.65 -9.17
N ALA A 27 28.80 -4.21 -8.44
CA ALA A 27 30.19 -4.56 -8.75
C ALA A 27 30.41 -6.08 -8.68
N LEU A 28 29.99 -6.73 -7.58
CA LEU A 28 30.11 -8.18 -7.44
C LEU A 28 29.30 -8.96 -8.49
N ILE A 29 28.09 -8.47 -8.81
CA ILE A 29 27.24 -9.10 -9.83
C ILE A 29 27.87 -8.95 -11.23
N ARG A 30 28.41 -7.77 -11.55
CA ARG A 30 29.10 -7.53 -12.83
C ARG A 30 30.33 -8.41 -12.99
N ASP A 31 31.12 -8.61 -11.94
CA ASP A 31 32.25 -9.55 -11.98
C ASP A 31 31.79 -10.96 -12.35
N VAL A 32 30.69 -11.42 -11.75
CA VAL A 32 30.11 -12.74 -12.05
C VAL A 32 29.63 -12.81 -13.50
N ILE A 33 28.93 -11.79 -13.99
CA ILE A 33 28.47 -11.73 -15.38
C ILE A 33 29.65 -11.67 -16.37
N GLN A 34 30.72 -10.95 -16.05
CA GLN A 34 31.92 -10.89 -16.90
C GLN A 34 32.59 -12.25 -17.03
N PHE A 35 32.65 -13.02 -15.94
CA PHE A 35 33.24 -14.36 -15.96
C PHE A 35 32.30 -15.42 -16.54
N GLN A 36 31.00 -15.31 -16.30
CA GLN A 36 29.97 -16.20 -16.83
C GLN A 36 28.78 -15.38 -17.35
N PRO A 37 28.82 -14.97 -18.63
CA PRO A 37 27.79 -14.12 -19.24
C PRO A 37 26.37 -14.69 -19.17
N ASP A 38 26.24 -16.02 -19.16
CA ASP A 38 24.96 -16.72 -19.05
C ASP A 38 24.75 -17.27 -17.62
N HIS A 39 25.01 -16.47 -16.58
CA HIS A 39 24.69 -16.82 -15.20
C HIS A 39 23.32 -16.27 -14.78
N ALA A 40 22.27 -17.10 -14.83
CA ALA A 40 20.88 -16.68 -14.57
C ALA A 40 20.69 -15.94 -13.23
N GLY A 41 21.26 -16.46 -12.14
CA GLY A 41 21.12 -15.83 -10.81
C GLY A 41 21.80 -14.45 -10.70
N ALA A 42 22.79 -14.16 -11.54
CA ALA A 42 23.47 -12.87 -11.52
C ALA A 42 22.62 -11.82 -12.26
N HIS A 43 22.07 -12.19 -13.42
CA HIS A 43 21.09 -11.36 -14.13
C HIS A 43 19.84 -11.09 -13.31
N HIS A 44 19.33 -12.09 -12.57
CA HIS A 44 18.21 -11.89 -11.66
C HIS A 44 18.53 -10.85 -10.57
N LEU A 45 19.66 -10.98 -9.88
CA LEU A 45 20.06 -10.00 -8.85
C LEU A 45 20.32 -8.61 -9.46
N MET A 46 20.89 -8.52 -10.67
CA MET A 46 21.04 -7.24 -11.37
C MET A 46 19.67 -6.59 -11.64
N GLY A 47 18.70 -7.38 -12.10
CA GLY A 47 17.33 -6.92 -12.33
C GLY A 47 16.66 -6.42 -11.05
N VAL A 48 16.87 -7.08 -9.91
CA VAL A 48 16.40 -6.61 -8.59
C VAL A 48 17.03 -5.26 -8.25
N SER A 49 18.32 -5.09 -8.52
CA SER A 49 19.04 -3.85 -8.27
C SER A 49 18.50 -2.68 -9.09
N HIS A 50 18.27 -2.89 -10.40
CA HIS A 50 17.62 -1.90 -11.27
C HIS A 50 16.19 -1.59 -10.83
N MET A 51 15.42 -2.60 -10.45
CA MET A 51 14.05 -2.42 -9.94
C MET A 51 14.03 -1.52 -8.70
N ILE A 52 14.95 -1.71 -7.74
CA ILE A 52 15.05 -0.87 -6.54
C ILE A 52 15.39 0.59 -6.89
N ARG A 53 16.24 0.81 -7.90
CA ARG A 53 16.60 2.17 -8.37
C ARG A 53 15.49 2.86 -9.18
N GLY A 54 14.51 2.09 -9.68
CA GLY A 54 13.45 2.61 -10.55
C GLY A 54 13.77 2.51 -12.05
N ASP A 55 14.86 1.86 -12.42
CA ASP A 55 15.30 1.64 -13.80
C ASP A 55 14.54 0.45 -14.40
N TYR A 56 13.22 0.57 -14.54
CA TYR A 56 12.36 -0.57 -14.86
C TYR A 56 12.65 -1.21 -16.23
N ASP A 57 13.15 -0.45 -17.20
CA ASP A 57 13.54 -0.97 -18.52
C ASP A 57 14.76 -1.90 -18.39
N ALA A 58 15.77 -1.47 -17.63
CA ALA A 58 16.95 -2.28 -17.32
C ALA A 58 16.59 -3.48 -16.45
N ALA A 59 15.67 -3.31 -15.49
CA ALA A 59 15.17 -4.39 -14.64
C ALA A 59 14.49 -5.49 -15.47
N GLU A 60 13.59 -5.13 -16.38
CA GLU A 60 12.93 -6.08 -17.28
C GLU A 60 13.94 -6.78 -18.19
N ALA A 61 14.90 -6.04 -18.78
CA ALA A 61 15.93 -6.63 -19.62
C ALA A 61 16.80 -7.67 -18.87
N SER A 62 17.25 -7.34 -17.65
CA SER A 62 18.02 -8.27 -16.82
C SER A 62 17.19 -9.48 -16.38
N MET A 63 15.91 -9.28 -16.03
CA MET A 63 15.01 -10.39 -15.69
C MET A 63 14.78 -11.33 -16.87
N ASN A 64 14.54 -10.78 -18.07
CA ASN A 64 14.38 -11.59 -19.27
C ASN A 64 15.66 -12.37 -19.59
N LYS A 65 16.85 -11.75 -19.48
CA LYS A 65 18.12 -12.45 -19.67
C LYS A 65 18.31 -13.59 -18.66
N ALA A 66 17.87 -13.41 -17.40
CA ALA A 66 17.88 -14.49 -16.42
C ALA A 66 16.97 -15.66 -16.83
N LEU A 67 15.80 -15.36 -17.40
CA LEU A 67 14.81 -16.33 -17.84
C LEU A 67 15.18 -17.01 -19.17
N ASP A 68 15.90 -16.34 -20.06
CA ASP A 68 16.47 -16.95 -21.28
C ASP A 68 17.46 -18.06 -20.91
N VAL A 69 18.24 -17.85 -19.85
CA VAL A 69 19.20 -18.84 -19.33
C VAL A 69 18.51 -19.92 -18.49
N ASN A 70 17.58 -19.54 -17.62
CA ASN A 70 16.80 -20.48 -16.79
C ASN A 70 15.30 -20.12 -16.80
N PRO A 71 14.52 -20.71 -17.72
CA PRO A 71 13.08 -20.44 -17.85
C PRO A 71 12.23 -20.90 -16.64
N ARG A 72 12.80 -21.69 -15.73
CA ARG A 72 12.10 -22.24 -14.56
C ARG A 72 12.40 -21.50 -13.25
N MET A 73 13.09 -20.36 -13.31
CA MET A 73 13.42 -19.55 -12.13
C MET A 73 12.18 -18.77 -11.64
N ALA A 74 11.38 -19.39 -10.78
CA ALA A 74 10.11 -18.81 -10.29
C ALA A 74 10.28 -17.41 -9.66
N ASP A 75 11.35 -17.17 -8.90
CA ASP A 75 11.63 -15.86 -8.30
C ASP A 75 11.91 -14.77 -9.33
N ALA A 76 12.53 -15.10 -10.46
CA ALA A 76 12.75 -14.16 -11.56
C ALA A 76 11.44 -13.85 -12.31
N VAL A 77 10.60 -14.87 -12.54
CA VAL A 77 9.26 -14.66 -13.12
C VAL A 77 8.41 -13.79 -12.19
N ASN A 78 8.43 -14.05 -10.88
CA ASN A 78 7.72 -13.23 -9.90
C ASN A 78 8.22 -11.77 -9.93
N ASN A 79 9.53 -11.54 -9.87
CA ASN A 79 10.07 -10.17 -9.86
C ASN A 79 9.84 -9.45 -11.19
N LEU A 80 9.82 -10.15 -12.33
CA LEU A 80 9.37 -9.58 -13.60
C LEU A 80 7.91 -9.10 -13.53
N GLY A 81 7.04 -9.85 -12.85
CA GLY A 81 5.67 -9.43 -12.56
C GLY A 81 5.61 -8.13 -11.74
N ILE A 82 6.45 -8.00 -10.70
CA ILE A 82 6.55 -6.77 -9.90
C ILE A 82 7.00 -5.59 -10.78
N VAL A 83 8.03 -5.76 -11.61
CA VAL A 83 8.51 -4.72 -12.53
C VAL A 83 7.39 -4.28 -13.47
N ARG A 84 6.65 -5.23 -14.07
CA ARG A 84 5.51 -4.97 -14.94
C ARG A 84 4.40 -4.19 -14.24
N GLN A 85 4.08 -4.56 -13.00
CA GLN A 85 3.11 -3.85 -12.18
C GLN A 85 3.55 -2.41 -11.90
N LEU A 86 4.82 -2.20 -11.53
CA LEU A 86 5.38 -0.87 -11.29
C LEU A 86 5.38 0.03 -12.54
N GLN A 87 5.46 -0.58 -13.72
CA GLN A 87 5.31 0.10 -15.01
C GLN A 87 3.83 0.32 -15.40
N GLY A 88 2.85 -0.05 -14.57
CA GLY A 88 1.42 0.10 -14.84
C GLY A 88 0.83 -0.98 -15.76
N ARG A 89 1.46 -2.16 -15.85
CA ARG A 89 1.00 -3.31 -16.67
C ARG A 89 0.50 -4.44 -15.76
N ALA A 90 -0.65 -4.22 -15.14
CA ALA A 90 -1.20 -5.10 -14.10
C ALA A 90 -1.61 -6.48 -14.63
N ASP A 91 -2.24 -6.53 -15.81
CA ASP A 91 -2.56 -7.72 -16.58
C ASP A 91 -1.33 -8.65 -16.75
N LYS A 92 -0.24 -8.10 -17.30
CA LYS A 92 1.02 -8.84 -17.53
C LYS A 92 1.72 -9.22 -16.23
N ALA A 93 1.48 -8.48 -15.16
CA ALA A 93 2.00 -8.82 -13.85
C ALA A 93 1.28 -10.06 -13.28
N ILE A 94 -0.05 -10.12 -13.39
CA ILE A 94 -0.86 -11.27 -12.96
C ILE A 94 -0.44 -12.54 -13.70
N GLU A 95 -0.20 -12.46 -15.01
CA GLU A 95 0.33 -13.58 -15.81
C GLU A 95 1.66 -14.09 -15.25
N CYS A 96 2.60 -13.19 -14.95
CA CYS A 96 3.89 -13.55 -14.35
C CYS A 96 3.71 -14.21 -12.98
N PHE A 97 2.88 -13.66 -12.10
CA PHE A 97 2.67 -14.22 -10.78
C PHE A 97 2.03 -15.61 -10.82
N ARG A 98 1.02 -15.81 -11.68
CA ARG A 98 0.42 -17.14 -11.90
C ARG A 98 1.44 -18.13 -12.46
N ARG A 99 2.26 -17.70 -13.43
CA ARG A 99 3.34 -18.54 -13.96
C ARG A 99 4.38 -18.91 -12.90
N ALA A 100 4.74 -17.99 -12.02
CA ALA A 100 5.65 -18.28 -10.91
C ALA A 100 5.06 -19.33 -9.95
N LEU A 101 3.74 -19.31 -9.72
CA LEU A 101 3.04 -20.33 -8.92
C LEU A 101 2.92 -21.69 -9.61
N GLU A 102 2.86 -21.73 -10.94
CA GLU A 102 2.95 -22.99 -11.71
C GLU A 102 4.35 -23.61 -11.57
N LEU A 103 5.39 -22.78 -11.62
CA LEU A 103 6.79 -23.23 -11.52
C LEU A 103 7.16 -23.66 -10.09
N TYR A 104 6.71 -22.90 -9.09
CA TYR A 104 6.92 -23.20 -7.68
C TYR A 104 5.63 -22.98 -6.87
N PRO A 105 4.84 -24.06 -6.69
CA PRO A 105 3.59 -24.04 -5.94
C PRO A 105 3.65 -23.41 -4.55
N GLU A 106 4.75 -23.57 -3.81
CA GLU A 106 4.84 -23.09 -2.43
C GLU A 106 5.24 -21.60 -2.32
N LEU A 107 5.30 -20.86 -3.44
CA LEU A 107 5.69 -19.44 -3.47
C LEU A 107 4.55 -18.50 -3.00
N SER A 108 4.26 -18.50 -1.69
CA SER A 108 3.17 -17.72 -1.10
C SER A 108 3.22 -16.22 -1.42
N ALA A 109 4.42 -15.65 -1.54
CA ALA A 109 4.63 -14.26 -1.94
C ALA A 109 4.04 -13.96 -3.33
N SER A 110 4.18 -14.89 -4.28
CA SER A 110 3.64 -14.68 -5.63
C SER A 110 2.11 -14.74 -5.66
N HIS A 111 1.50 -15.61 -4.85
CA HIS A 111 0.04 -15.63 -4.71
C HIS A 111 -0.49 -14.37 -4.00
N SER A 112 0.23 -13.85 -2.99
CA SER A 112 -0.07 -12.54 -2.42
C SER A 112 0.03 -11.42 -3.45
N ASN A 113 0.98 -11.49 -4.38
CA ASN A 113 1.08 -10.52 -5.48
C ASN A 113 -0.10 -10.63 -6.47
N VAL A 114 -0.64 -11.83 -6.73
CA VAL A 114 -1.90 -11.98 -7.49
C VAL A 114 -3.04 -11.26 -6.78
N ILE A 115 -3.22 -11.52 -5.48
CA ILE A 115 -4.26 -10.86 -4.67
C ILE A 115 -4.12 -9.34 -4.72
N PHE A 116 -2.90 -8.84 -4.50
CA PHE A 116 -2.60 -7.41 -4.55
C PHE A 116 -2.95 -6.82 -5.92
N SER A 117 -2.57 -7.48 -7.03
CA SER A 117 -2.87 -6.98 -8.38
C SER A 117 -4.36 -6.99 -8.70
N LEU A 118 -5.09 -8.03 -8.30
CA LEU A 118 -6.54 -8.14 -8.54
C LEU A 118 -7.33 -7.01 -7.89
N ASP A 119 -6.90 -6.54 -6.71
CA ASP A 119 -7.53 -5.39 -6.03
C ASP A 119 -7.43 -4.06 -6.82
N HIS A 120 -6.59 -4.03 -7.86
CA HIS A 120 -6.33 -2.87 -8.70
C HIS A 120 -6.71 -3.11 -10.17
N GLU A 121 -7.21 -4.30 -10.52
CA GLU A 121 -7.49 -4.70 -11.89
C GLU A 121 -8.94 -4.34 -12.28
N PRO A 122 -9.16 -3.61 -13.39
CA PRO A 122 -10.51 -3.27 -13.85
C PRO A 122 -11.37 -4.51 -14.11
N GLY A 123 -12.64 -4.46 -13.70
CA GLY A 123 -13.62 -5.51 -14.01
C GLY A 123 -13.53 -6.76 -13.12
N VAL A 124 -12.59 -6.83 -12.17
CA VAL A 124 -12.57 -7.90 -11.16
C VAL A 124 -13.74 -7.68 -10.19
N SER A 125 -14.54 -8.73 -9.95
CA SER A 125 -15.62 -8.67 -8.96
C SER A 125 -15.09 -8.86 -7.54
N ASP A 126 -15.78 -8.32 -6.53
CA ASP A 126 -15.44 -8.60 -5.12
C ASP A 126 -15.43 -10.10 -4.85
N ALA A 127 -16.42 -10.84 -5.38
CA ALA A 127 -16.48 -12.29 -5.23
C ALA A 127 -15.22 -12.99 -5.75
N SER A 128 -14.70 -12.57 -6.92
CA SER A 128 -13.47 -13.09 -7.50
C SER A 128 -12.23 -12.72 -6.67
N ALA A 129 -12.13 -11.46 -6.22
CA ALA A 129 -11.03 -10.99 -5.39
C ALA A 129 -10.97 -11.71 -4.02
N PHE A 130 -12.13 -12.03 -3.43
CA PHE A 130 -12.21 -12.80 -2.19
C PHE A 130 -12.00 -14.30 -2.41
N ALA A 131 -12.43 -14.85 -3.55
CA ALA A 131 -12.15 -16.25 -3.89
C ALA A 131 -10.64 -16.52 -3.96
N GLU A 132 -9.85 -15.60 -4.55
CA GLU A 132 -8.39 -15.74 -4.60
C GLU A 132 -7.76 -15.76 -3.19
N ARG A 133 -8.24 -14.91 -2.27
CA ARG A 133 -7.81 -14.93 -0.87
C ARG A 133 -8.13 -16.24 -0.17
N ARG A 134 -9.29 -16.83 -0.45
CA ARG A 134 -9.65 -18.16 0.07
C ARG A 134 -8.74 -19.25 -0.49
N LEU A 135 -8.36 -19.19 -1.76
CA LEU A 135 -7.37 -20.11 -2.33
C LEU A 135 -6.01 -19.96 -1.67
N TRP A 136 -5.57 -18.73 -1.39
CA TRP A 136 -4.34 -18.49 -0.63
C TRP A 136 -4.40 -19.11 0.76
N ASN A 137 -5.51 -18.90 1.47
CA ASN A 137 -5.72 -19.45 2.80
C ASN A 137 -5.68 -20.98 2.80
N GLU A 138 -6.43 -21.64 1.90
CA GLU A 138 -6.46 -23.11 1.79
C GLU A 138 -5.06 -23.69 1.57
N ARG A 139 -4.26 -23.03 0.74
CA ARG A 139 -2.93 -23.50 0.37
C ARG A 139 -1.89 -23.29 1.47
N PHE A 140 -1.89 -22.11 2.09
CA PHE A 140 -0.76 -21.67 2.91
C PHE A 140 -1.05 -21.52 4.40
N ALA A 141 -2.31 -21.41 4.81
CA ALA A 141 -2.67 -21.04 6.18
C ALA A 141 -3.58 -22.06 6.89
N ARG A 142 -4.61 -22.60 6.21
CA ARG A 142 -5.68 -23.36 6.86
C ARG A 142 -5.19 -24.55 7.66
N LYS A 143 -4.23 -25.32 7.13
CA LYS A 143 -3.61 -26.46 7.85
C LYS A 143 -2.98 -26.05 9.19
N HIS A 144 -2.47 -24.83 9.29
CA HIS A 144 -1.85 -24.30 10.50
C HIS A 144 -2.89 -23.79 11.50
N HIS A 145 -4.01 -23.26 11.01
CA HIS A 145 -5.15 -22.89 11.84
C HIS A 145 -5.82 -24.09 12.49
N LEU A 146 -6.07 -25.14 11.71
CA LEU A 146 -6.69 -26.37 12.23
C LEU A 146 -5.83 -27.06 13.30
N ALA A 147 -4.51 -26.89 13.23
CA ALA A 147 -3.55 -27.44 14.19
C ALA A 147 -3.21 -26.47 15.33
N ALA A 148 -3.85 -25.30 15.42
CA ALA A 148 -3.49 -24.29 16.39
C ALA A 148 -3.91 -24.70 17.82
N PRO A 149 -3.00 -24.62 18.82
CA PRO A 149 -3.35 -24.89 20.20
C PRO A 149 -4.25 -23.78 20.77
N PRO A 150 -5.03 -24.06 21.83
CA PRO A 150 -5.81 -23.02 22.50
C PRO A 150 -4.90 -21.96 23.13
N CYS A 151 -5.33 -20.71 23.09
CA CYS A 151 -4.64 -19.61 23.77
C CYS A 151 -4.90 -19.70 25.29
N LEU A 152 -3.84 -19.60 26.10
CA LEU A 152 -3.88 -19.78 27.55
C LEU A 152 -3.79 -18.45 28.33
N ASN A 153 -4.05 -17.32 27.68
CA ASN A 153 -4.01 -16.01 28.34
C ASN A 153 -5.06 -15.92 29.47
N ASP A 154 -4.75 -15.22 30.57
CA ASP A 154 -5.69 -15.02 31.67
C ASP A 154 -6.90 -14.20 31.22
N ARG A 155 -8.11 -14.63 31.59
CA ARG A 155 -9.38 -14.03 31.15
C ARG A 155 -9.87 -12.87 32.01
N ASP A 156 -8.99 -11.96 32.43
CA ASP A 156 -9.40 -10.72 33.10
C ASP A 156 -9.90 -9.70 32.06
N PRO A 157 -11.20 -9.36 32.02
CA PRO A 157 -11.76 -8.45 31.03
C PRO A 157 -11.25 -7.01 31.11
N GLU A 158 -10.71 -6.56 32.26
CA GLU A 158 -10.38 -5.15 32.52
C GLU A 158 -8.87 -4.87 32.65
N ARG A 159 -8.01 -5.90 32.63
CA ARG A 159 -6.56 -5.71 32.68
C ARG A 159 -6.02 -4.84 31.55
N VAL A 160 -4.84 -4.26 31.76
CA VAL A 160 -4.06 -3.60 30.69
C VAL A 160 -3.75 -4.64 29.61
N LEU A 161 -4.09 -4.33 28.34
CA LEU A 161 -3.92 -5.27 27.24
C LEU A 161 -2.50 -5.22 26.68
N ARG A 162 -1.87 -6.37 26.48
CA ARG A 162 -0.67 -6.48 25.65
C ARG A 162 -1.06 -6.51 24.19
N VAL A 163 -0.80 -5.43 23.46
CA VAL A 163 -1.11 -5.34 22.04
C VAL A 163 0.17 -5.44 21.23
N GLY A 164 0.28 -6.53 20.46
CA GLY A 164 1.40 -6.82 19.58
C GLY A 164 1.11 -6.39 18.15
N TYR A 165 1.99 -5.60 17.56
CA TYR A 165 1.88 -5.16 16.18
C TYR A 165 2.98 -5.82 15.33
N VAL A 166 2.62 -6.44 14.21
CA VAL A 166 3.54 -7.15 13.32
C VAL A 166 3.60 -6.43 11.98
N SER A 167 4.79 -5.98 11.57
CA SER A 167 4.92 -5.24 10.31
C SER A 167 6.32 -5.35 9.67
N GLY A 168 6.32 -5.38 8.33
CA GLY A 168 7.51 -5.14 7.49
C GLY A 168 7.81 -3.67 7.23
N ASP A 169 7.04 -2.76 7.82
CA ASP A 169 7.07 -1.34 7.51
C ASP A 169 7.42 -0.44 8.70
N TYR A 170 8.09 -0.95 9.75
CA TYR A 170 8.70 -0.12 10.80
C TYR A 170 9.92 0.67 10.28
N ARG A 171 9.73 1.47 9.24
CA ARG A 171 10.72 2.30 8.54
C ARG A 171 9.99 3.47 7.89
N ASN A 172 10.68 4.36 7.20
CA ASN A 172 10.07 5.45 6.45
C ASN A 172 9.29 4.91 5.24
N HIS A 173 8.06 4.46 5.50
CA HIS A 173 7.14 3.85 4.56
C HIS A 173 5.73 4.41 4.78
N SER A 174 4.90 4.39 3.73
CA SER A 174 3.53 4.94 3.81
C SER A 174 2.68 4.25 4.87
N ALA A 175 2.81 2.93 5.04
CA ALA A 175 2.10 2.18 6.08
C ALA A 175 2.55 2.62 7.48
N ALA A 176 3.85 2.88 7.68
CA ALA A 176 4.36 3.37 8.96
C ALA A 176 3.65 4.65 9.40
N HIS A 177 3.45 5.57 8.46
CA HIS A 177 2.75 6.82 8.71
C HIS A 177 1.24 6.65 8.94
N THR A 178 0.63 5.51 8.57
CA THR A 178 -0.77 5.21 8.93
C THR A 178 -0.89 4.62 10.32
N PHE A 179 -0.06 3.65 10.71
CA PHE A 179 -0.19 3.05 12.04
C PHE A 179 0.55 3.82 13.15
N MET A 180 1.54 4.66 12.84
CA MET A 180 2.26 5.49 13.81
C MET A 180 1.34 6.36 14.69
N PRO A 181 0.34 7.08 14.15
CA PRO A 181 -0.66 7.79 14.94
C PRO A 181 -1.25 6.97 16.09
N VAL A 182 -1.58 5.70 15.83
CA VAL A 182 -2.20 4.82 16.82
C VAL A 182 -1.18 4.35 17.85
N LEU A 183 -0.07 3.79 17.38
CA LEU A 183 0.95 3.21 18.25
C LEU A 183 1.54 4.27 19.20
N PHE A 184 1.68 5.52 18.74
CA PHE A 184 2.31 6.56 19.54
C PHE A 184 1.37 7.19 20.57
N ASN A 185 0.04 7.09 20.38
CA ASN A 185 -0.96 7.75 21.22
C ASN A 185 -1.72 6.80 22.17
N HIS A 186 -1.32 5.52 22.23
CA HIS A 186 -1.92 4.58 23.18
C HIS A 186 -1.83 5.08 24.62
N ASP A 187 -2.94 5.01 25.36
CA ASP A 187 -2.95 5.21 26.81
C ASP A 187 -2.25 4.02 27.48
N PRO A 188 -1.12 4.24 28.19
CA PRO A 188 -0.39 3.15 28.84
C PRO A 188 -1.21 2.44 29.94
N ARG A 189 -2.32 3.03 30.41
CA ARG A 189 -3.26 2.40 31.34
C ARG A 189 -4.24 1.46 30.66
N ALA A 190 -4.35 1.51 29.33
CA ALA A 190 -5.21 0.64 28.54
C ALA A 190 -4.40 -0.39 27.74
N VAL A 191 -3.27 0.03 27.17
CA VAL A 191 -2.48 -0.76 26.23
C VAL A 191 -0.99 -0.70 26.56
N GLU A 192 -0.37 -1.88 26.68
CA GLU A 192 1.07 -2.08 26.63
C GLU A 192 1.49 -2.37 25.17
N LEU A 193 2.35 -1.53 24.60
CA LEU A 193 2.73 -1.56 23.18
C LEU A 193 3.89 -2.52 22.90
N TRP A 194 3.64 -3.55 22.11
CA TRP A 194 4.64 -4.50 21.62
C TRP A 194 4.78 -4.42 20.10
N CYS A 195 6.02 -4.40 19.60
CA CYS A 195 6.30 -4.33 18.16
C CYS A 195 7.15 -5.54 17.72
N TYR A 196 6.74 -6.20 16.64
CA TYR A 196 7.44 -7.31 15.99
C TYR A 196 7.80 -6.87 14.56
N SER A 197 9.06 -6.48 14.38
CA SER A 197 9.55 -5.91 13.13
C SER A 197 10.15 -6.97 12.21
N THR A 198 9.70 -7.01 10.96
CA THR A 198 10.31 -7.81 9.89
C THR A 198 11.20 -6.99 8.96
N VAL A 199 11.41 -5.71 9.28
CA VAL A 199 12.29 -4.79 8.55
C VAL A 199 13.74 -5.26 8.60
N THR A 200 14.38 -5.36 7.43
CA THR A 200 15.83 -5.64 7.33
C THR A 200 16.69 -4.37 7.19
N ARG A 201 16.08 -3.26 6.77
CA ARG A 201 16.74 -1.95 6.61
C ARG A 201 16.12 -0.94 7.54
N THR A 202 16.81 -0.64 8.63
CA THR A 202 16.35 0.30 9.65
C THR A 202 16.66 1.74 9.26
N ASP A 203 15.84 2.67 9.75
CA ASP A 203 16.07 4.11 9.65
C ASP A 203 15.59 4.85 10.91
N ASN A 204 15.57 6.18 10.86
CA ASN A 204 15.14 7.02 11.98
C ASN A 204 13.69 6.76 12.41
N VAL A 205 12.83 6.29 11.51
CA VAL A 205 11.45 5.90 11.84
C VAL A 205 11.47 4.59 12.62
N THR A 206 12.29 3.60 12.24
CA THR A 206 12.50 2.38 13.04
C THR A 206 12.91 2.71 14.47
N ASP A 207 13.86 3.63 14.64
CA ASP A 207 14.35 4.05 15.95
C ASP A 207 13.27 4.73 16.78
N ALA A 208 12.39 5.52 16.15
CA ALA A 208 11.26 6.14 16.84
C ALA A 208 10.29 5.08 17.39
N PHE A 209 9.95 4.05 16.61
CA PHE A 209 9.13 2.94 17.10
C PHE A 209 9.80 2.15 18.21
N ARG A 210 11.11 1.87 18.08
CA ARG A 210 11.89 1.16 19.10
C ARG A 210 11.90 1.90 20.43
N LYS A 211 11.99 3.24 20.41
CA LYS A 211 11.93 4.09 21.61
C LYS A 211 10.53 4.14 22.24
N ARG A 212 9.48 4.10 21.43
CA ARG A 212 8.08 4.23 21.90
C ARG A 212 7.50 2.91 22.44
N ALA A 213 7.92 1.78 21.91
CA ALA A 213 7.43 0.47 22.30
C ALA A 213 7.92 0.06 23.69
N LYS A 214 7.09 -0.67 24.44
CA LYS A 214 7.54 -1.35 25.66
C LYS A 214 8.56 -2.43 25.33
N VAL A 215 8.29 -3.17 24.25
CA VAL A 215 9.21 -4.17 23.67
C VAL A 215 9.20 -4.03 22.15
N PHE A 216 10.40 -4.00 21.56
CA PHE A 216 10.60 -4.02 20.12
C PHE A 216 11.47 -5.22 19.74
N ARG A 217 10.89 -6.20 19.06
CA ARG A 217 11.58 -7.42 18.61
C ARG A 217 11.90 -7.34 17.13
N ASP A 218 13.15 -7.67 16.79
CA ASP A 218 13.53 -7.98 15.41
C ASP A 218 13.22 -9.45 15.13
N VAL A 219 12.36 -9.69 14.13
CA VAL A 219 11.86 -11.01 13.76
C VAL A 219 11.95 -11.22 12.24
N ALA A 220 12.83 -10.49 11.55
CA ALA A 220 13.03 -10.64 10.11
C ALA A 220 13.51 -12.07 9.73
N ALA A 221 14.37 -12.66 10.57
CA ALA A 221 14.92 -13.99 10.38
C ALA A 221 14.07 -15.13 10.96
N ALA A 222 13.01 -14.82 11.73
CA ALA A 222 12.19 -15.82 12.39
C ALA A 222 11.31 -16.57 11.37
N THR A 223 11.21 -17.89 11.53
CA THR A 223 10.19 -18.68 10.81
C THR A 223 8.79 -18.35 11.35
N PRO A 224 7.72 -18.67 10.60
CA PRO A 224 6.36 -18.46 11.09
C PRO A 224 6.07 -19.13 12.44
N GLU A 225 6.63 -20.32 12.67
CA GLU A 225 6.51 -21.10 13.90
C GLU A 225 7.22 -20.42 15.06
N GLN A 226 8.46 -19.98 14.84
CA GLN A 226 9.27 -19.28 15.85
C GLN A 226 8.62 -17.97 16.28
N LEU A 227 8.09 -17.20 15.32
CA LEU A 227 7.38 -15.97 15.64
C LEU A 227 6.07 -16.26 16.39
N ALA A 228 5.32 -17.29 16.00
CA ALA A 228 4.08 -17.67 16.68
C ALA A 228 4.37 -18.06 18.13
N GLU A 229 5.44 -18.82 18.37
CA GLU A 229 5.84 -19.20 19.72
C GLU A 229 6.31 -18.01 20.55
N GLN A 230 7.10 -17.11 19.96
CA GLN A 230 7.52 -15.89 20.63
C GLN A 230 6.33 -15.04 21.08
N VAL A 231 5.30 -14.90 20.24
CA VAL A 231 4.07 -14.17 20.58
C VAL A 231 3.31 -14.83 21.75
N ARG A 232 3.28 -16.16 21.82
CA ARG A 232 2.68 -16.89 22.96
C ARG A 232 3.46 -16.69 24.25
N VAL A 233 4.79 -16.77 24.18
CA VAL A 233 5.69 -16.51 25.32
C VAL A 233 5.49 -15.08 25.85
N ASP A 234 5.33 -14.12 24.95
CA ASP A 234 5.06 -12.71 25.29
C ASP A 234 3.65 -12.49 25.87
N ARG A 235 2.76 -13.49 25.75
CA ARG A 235 1.35 -13.46 26.15
C ARG A 235 0.62 -12.25 25.58
N ILE A 236 0.78 -12.03 24.28
CA ILE A 236 0.04 -11.00 23.56
C ILE A 236 -1.46 -11.31 23.60
N ASP A 237 -2.27 -10.31 23.94
CA ASP A 237 -3.72 -10.42 24.06
C ASP A 237 -4.41 -10.14 22.73
N VAL A 238 -3.96 -9.07 22.07
CA VAL A 238 -4.40 -8.63 20.75
C VAL A 238 -3.19 -8.56 19.83
N LEU A 239 -3.14 -9.41 18.81
CA LEU A 239 -2.10 -9.35 17.79
C LEU A 239 -2.65 -8.70 16.52
N VAL A 240 -1.96 -7.70 16.01
CA VAL A 240 -2.39 -6.87 14.89
C VAL A 240 -1.44 -7.05 13.73
N ASP A 241 -1.97 -7.55 12.62
CA ASP A 241 -1.32 -7.56 11.32
C ASP A 241 -1.38 -6.16 10.70
N LEU A 242 -0.22 -5.66 10.32
CA LEU A 242 -0.04 -4.37 9.66
C LEU A 242 0.53 -4.52 8.25
N SER A 243 0.45 -5.71 7.64
CA SER A 243 1.02 -5.95 6.32
C SER A 243 0.05 -6.61 5.35
N GLY A 244 -0.90 -7.42 5.80
CA GLY A 244 -1.80 -8.15 4.92
C GLY A 244 -1.03 -8.94 3.87
N HIS A 245 -1.41 -8.81 2.59
CA HIS A 245 -0.70 -9.46 1.48
C HIS A 245 0.47 -8.63 0.92
N SER A 246 0.92 -7.59 1.61
CA SER A 246 2.11 -6.83 1.19
C SER A 246 3.42 -7.59 1.49
N GLU A 247 4.53 -7.06 0.98
CA GLU A 247 5.87 -7.62 1.18
C GLU A 247 6.21 -7.76 2.68
N ALA A 248 6.96 -8.82 3.01
CA ALA A 248 7.43 -9.12 4.38
C ALA A 248 6.32 -9.32 5.43
N ASN A 249 5.10 -9.61 4.99
CA ASN A 249 4.01 -10.02 5.87
C ASN A 249 4.31 -11.32 6.64
N ARG A 250 3.50 -11.59 7.67
CA ARG A 250 3.60 -12.78 8.52
C ARG A 250 2.27 -13.53 8.62
N LEU A 251 1.43 -13.50 7.59
CA LEU A 251 0.14 -14.17 7.60
C LEU A 251 0.18 -15.66 8.02
N PRO A 252 1.19 -16.47 7.64
CA PRO A 252 1.31 -17.84 8.16
C PRO A 252 1.53 -17.93 9.68
N THR A 253 2.09 -16.90 10.33
CA THR A 253 2.15 -16.79 11.79
C THR A 253 0.75 -16.57 12.37
N PHE A 254 -0.04 -15.67 11.79
CA PHE A 254 -1.41 -15.40 12.25
C PHE A 254 -2.30 -16.62 12.13
N ALA A 255 -2.14 -17.40 11.05
CA ALA A 255 -2.85 -18.66 10.87
C ALA A 255 -2.65 -19.63 12.05
N ARG A 256 -1.52 -19.57 12.77
CA ARG A 256 -1.21 -20.42 13.93
C ARG A 256 -1.89 -19.97 15.23
N ARG A 257 -2.76 -18.95 15.18
CA ARG A 257 -3.47 -18.34 16.32
C ARG A 257 -2.60 -18.17 17.56
N PRO A 258 -1.50 -17.41 17.50
CA PRO A 258 -0.61 -17.26 18.65
C PRO A 258 -1.15 -16.29 19.71
N ALA A 259 -2.22 -15.54 19.42
CA ALA A 259 -2.90 -14.64 20.36
C ALA A 259 -4.41 -14.90 20.38
N PRO A 260 -5.09 -14.64 21.52
CA PRO A 260 -6.53 -14.78 21.68
C PRO A 260 -7.38 -14.02 20.67
N VAL A 261 -6.99 -12.76 20.42
CA VAL A 261 -7.64 -11.84 19.49
C VAL A 261 -6.64 -11.44 18.43
N THR A 262 -7.06 -11.52 17.18
CA THR A 262 -6.24 -11.15 16.02
C THR A 262 -6.96 -10.15 15.12
N VAL A 263 -6.25 -9.13 14.65
CA VAL A 263 -6.82 -8.03 13.86
C VAL A 263 -5.94 -7.76 12.65
N SER A 264 -6.52 -7.45 11.50
CA SER A 264 -5.81 -6.86 10.36
C SER A 264 -6.20 -5.39 10.20
N ALA A 265 -5.21 -4.48 10.08
CA ALA A 265 -5.47 -3.04 9.97
C ALA A 265 -4.34 -2.21 9.31
N TRP A 266 -4.73 -1.06 8.75
CA TRP A 266 -3.96 0.12 8.28
C TRP A 266 -2.82 -0.04 7.26
N GLY A 267 -2.02 -1.10 7.33
CA GLY A 267 -0.90 -1.30 6.42
C GLY A 267 -1.27 -2.03 5.12
N PHE A 268 -2.48 -2.60 5.08
CA PHE A 268 -3.08 -3.19 3.90
C PHE A 268 -4.56 -2.79 3.82
N ALA A 269 -5.00 -2.32 2.66
CA ALA A 269 -6.31 -1.69 2.50
C ALA A 269 -7.47 -2.69 2.47
N THR A 270 -7.20 -3.94 2.12
CA THR A 270 -8.18 -5.02 2.02
C THR A 270 -7.98 -6.04 3.13
N ALA A 271 -8.93 -6.94 3.30
CA ALA A 271 -8.80 -8.04 4.25
C ALA A 271 -7.81 -9.12 3.77
N THR A 272 -7.39 -9.95 4.71
CA THR A 272 -6.44 -11.05 4.50
C THR A 272 -7.13 -12.30 3.97
N GLY A 273 -8.38 -12.56 4.39
CA GLY A 273 -9.08 -13.81 4.06
C GLY A 273 -8.48 -15.04 4.74
N VAL A 274 -7.60 -14.86 5.74
CA VAL A 274 -6.86 -15.92 6.41
C VAL A 274 -7.61 -16.44 7.64
N ASP A 275 -7.75 -17.76 7.72
CA ASP A 275 -8.27 -18.42 8.92
C ASP A 275 -7.28 -18.23 10.07
N GLY A 276 -7.74 -17.62 11.16
CA GLY A 276 -6.87 -17.22 12.27
C GLY A 276 -6.69 -15.72 12.41
N VAL A 277 -7.23 -14.92 11.49
CA VAL A 277 -7.44 -13.47 11.67
C VAL A 277 -8.92 -13.23 12.02
N ASP A 278 -9.21 -12.71 13.21
CA ASP A 278 -10.57 -12.61 13.72
C ASP A 278 -11.31 -11.37 13.23
N TYR A 279 -10.62 -10.23 13.13
CA TYR A 279 -11.23 -8.94 12.83
C TYR A 279 -10.47 -8.16 11.74
N PHE A 280 -11.20 -7.33 11.00
CA PHE A 280 -10.66 -6.40 10.02
C PHE A 280 -11.20 -4.99 10.29
N PHE A 281 -10.31 -4.00 10.33
CA PHE A 281 -10.69 -2.59 10.49
C PHE A 281 -11.04 -1.94 9.17
N ALA A 282 -12.23 -1.35 9.11
CA ALA A 282 -12.74 -0.61 7.95
C ALA A 282 -13.49 0.64 8.41
N ASP A 283 -14.15 1.33 7.48
CA ASP A 283 -15.10 2.41 7.79
C ASP A 283 -16.35 2.34 6.91
N PRO A 284 -17.46 2.99 7.32
CA PRO A 284 -18.74 2.89 6.63
C PRO A 284 -18.75 3.45 5.19
N HIS A 285 -17.80 4.32 4.84
CA HIS A 285 -17.74 4.90 3.50
C HIS A 285 -16.93 4.04 2.54
N SER A 286 -15.81 3.50 3.02
CA SER A 286 -14.92 2.65 2.22
C SER A 286 -15.45 1.23 2.03
N LEU A 287 -16.16 0.67 3.02
CA LEU A 287 -16.69 -0.70 2.96
C LEU A 287 -18.21 -0.75 3.19
N PRO A 288 -19.01 -0.93 2.12
CA PRO A 288 -20.45 -1.16 2.24
C PRO A 288 -20.79 -2.44 3.01
N TYR A 289 -21.86 -2.42 3.81
CA TYR A 289 -22.28 -3.52 4.69
C TYR A 289 -22.58 -4.82 3.92
N GLU A 290 -23.10 -4.71 2.70
CA GLU A 290 -23.42 -5.84 1.83
C GLU A 290 -22.19 -6.65 1.42
N LEU A 291 -21.00 -6.04 1.43
CA LEU A 291 -19.75 -6.72 1.08
C LEU A 291 -19.17 -7.53 2.24
N HIS A 292 -19.62 -7.32 3.48
CA HIS A 292 -19.10 -8.02 4.66
C HIS A 292 -19.22 -9.54 4.55
N ARG A 293 -20.20 -10.04 3.79
CA ARG A 293 -20.41 -11.48 3.54
C ARG A 293 -19.22 -12.17 2.88
N PHE A 294 -18.37 -11.41 2.17
CA PHE A 294 -17.19 -11.96 1.49
C PHE A 294 -15.94 -12.02 2.38
N TYR A 295 -15.95 -11.30 3.50
CA TYR A 295 -14.81 -11.21 4.42
C TYR A 295 -14.74 -12.44 5.33
N ALA A 296 -13.55 -12.98 5.54
CA ALA A 296 -13.33 -14.04 6.53
C ALA A 296 -13.41 -13.48 7.94
N GLU A 297 -12.81 -12.31 8.10
CA GLU A 297 -12.73 -11.52 9.30
C GLU A 297 -14.07 -10.87 9.62
N LYS A 298 -14.31 -10.62 10.91
CA LYS A 298 -15.44 -9.81 11.35
C LYS A 298 -15.07 -8.34 11.21
N VAL A 299 -15.82 -7.63 10.37
CA VAL A 299 -15.58 -6.21 10.10
C VAL A 299 -15.91 -5.37 11.32
N VAL A 300 -14.98 -4.52 11.72
CA VAL A 300 -15.15 -3.54 12.79
C VAL A 300 -15.01 -2.15 12.20
N MET A 301 -16.08 -1.36 12.31
CA MET A 301 -16.16 -0.04 11.71
C MET A 301 -15.58 1.02 12.64
N LEU A 302 -14.51 1.66 12.18
CA LEU A 302 -13.91 2.85 12.78
C LEU A 302 -14.44 4.11 12.06
N PRO A 303 -14.21 5.31 12.63
CA PRO A 303 -14.65 6.57 11.99
C PRO A 303 -14.06 6.80 10.60
N VAL A 304 -12.88 6.25 10.33
CA VAL A 304 -12.19 6.30 9.03
C VAL A 304 -11.23 5.10 8.92
N ALA A 305 -11.06 4.52 7.72
CA ALA A 305 -10.25 3.31 7.55
C ALA A 305 -8.78 3.52 7.88
N ILE A 306 -8.23 4.72 7.63
CA ILE A 306 -6.83 5.03 7.89
C ILE A 306 -6.69 6.35 8.65
N PRO A 307 -5.94 6.38 9.76
CA PRO A 307 -5.35 7.61 10.27
C PRO A 307 -4.04 7.90 9.52
N TYR A 308 -3.51 9.12 9.66
CA TYR A 308 -2.25 9.49 9.01
C TYR A 308 -1.43 10.53 9.78
N SER A 309 -0.14 10.25 9.94
CA SER A 309 0.87 11.24 10.33
C SER A 309 1.45 11.89 9.09
N LEU A 310 1.20 13.20 8.94
CA LEU A 310 1.86 14.00 7.92
C LEU A 310 3.37 14.07 8.18
N PRO A 311 4.22 14.01 7.15
CA PRO A 311 5.64 14.20 7.32
C PRO A 311 5.98 15.58 7.89
N SER A 312 7.09 15.67 8.62
CA SER A 312 7.62 16.95 9.08
C SER A 312 8.09 17.82 7.91
N GLY A 313 7.96 19.14 8.04
CA GLY A 313 8.53 20.10 7.08
C GLY A 313 7.70 20.28 5.80
N MET A 314 6.40 19.95 5.82
CA MET A 314 5.52 20.20 4.67
C MET A 314 5.50 21.71 4.32
N PRO A 315 5.77 22.09 3.05
CA PRO A 315 5.87 23.49 2.62
C PRO A 315 4.53 24.21 2.74
N ALA A 316 4.51 25.55 2.80
CA ALA A 316 3.27 26.32 2.85
C ALA A 316 2.37 26.10 1.62
N ILE A 317 1.07 26.34 1.78
CA ILE A 317 0.15 26.40 0.64
C ILE A 317 0.44 27.69 -0.14
N GLU A 318 0.52 27.59 -1.45
CA GLU A 318 0.64 28.74 -2.35
C GLU A 318 -0.71 29.08 -3.00
N PRO A 319 -0.92 30.30 -3.52
CA PRO A 319 -2.13 30.65 -4.26
C PRO A 319 -2.43 29.70 -5.42
N LEU A 320 -3.69 29.72 -5.89
CA LEU A 320 -4.12 28.89 -7.01
C LEU A 320 -3.38 29.30 -8.30
N PRO A 321 -2.62 28.40 -8.96
CA PRO A 321 -1.75 28.77 -10.09
C PRO A 321 -2.49 29.42 -11.26
N SER A 322 -3.68 28.91 -11.58
CA SER A 322 -4.49 29.41 -12.68
C SER A 322 -5.09 30.80 -12.47
N LEU A 323 -5.05 31.36 -11.25
CA LEU A 323 -5.35 32.77 -10.99
C LEU A 323 -4.15 33.69 -11.23
N ALA A 324 -2.94 33.14 -11.24
CA ALA A 324 -1.70 33.87 -11.56
C ALA A 324 -1.34 33.82 -13.06
N GLY A 325 -2.25 33.35 -13.92
CA GLY A 325 -2.06 33.30 -15.38
C GLY A 325 -1.52 31.97 -15.92
N ALA A 326 -1.27 30.96 -15.06
CA ALA A 326 -0.94 29.63 -15.54
C ALA A 326 -2.15 28.94 -16.22
N PRO A 327 -1.94 28.04 -17.20
CA PRO A 327 -3.00 27.17 -17.69
C PRO A 327 -3.58 26.33 -16.55
N PHE A 328 -4.90 26.07 -16.59
CA PHE A 328 -5.54 25.22 -15.60
C PHE A 328 -4.95 23.82 -15.67
N THR A 329 -4.35 23.35 -14.59
CA THR A 329 -3.58 22.11 -14.57
C THR A 329 -4.23 21.09 -13.65
N PHE A 330 -4.71 20.01 -14.24
CA PHE A 330 -5.05 18.79 -13.53
C PHE A 330 -3.78 18.06 -13.09
N GLY A 331 -3.80 17.42 -11.92
CA GLY A 331 -2.62 16.74 -11.37
C GLY A 331 -2.88 15.31 -10.88
N CYS A 332 -1.92 14.42 -11.05
CA CYS A 332 -1.90 13.11 -10.41
C CYS A 332 -0.48 12.74 -9.95
N LEU A 333 -0.30 12.62 -8.63
CA LEU A 333 0.96 12.19 -8.00
C LEU A 333 0.88 10.74 -7.47
N ASN A 334 -0.16 9.99 -7.87
CA ASN A 334 -0.31 8.60 -7.48
C ASN A 334 0.68 7.70 -8.23
N ARG A 335 0.96 6.52 -7.66
CA ARG A 335 1.80 5.51 -8.32
C ARG A 335 1.20 5.13 -9.67
N LEU A 336 2.03 5.01 -10.70
CA LEU A 336 1.58 4.63 -12.04
C LEU A 336 0.89 3.25 -12.05
N ALA A 337 1.26 2.36 -11.13
CA ALA A 337 0.61 1.07 -10.90
C ALA A 337 -0.91 1.15 -10.63
N LYS A 338 -1.44 2.33 -10.28
CA LYS A 338 -2.88 2.57 -10.07
C LYS A 338 -3.59 3.16 -11.30
N VAL A 339 -2.83 3.61 -12.30
CA VAL A 339 -3.35 4.29 -13.49
C VAL A 339 -3.52 3.26 -14.59
N THR A 340 -4.74 2.77 -14.73
CA THR A 340 -5.14 1.75 -15.72
C THR A 340 -5.56 2.39 -17.05
N ASP A 341 -5.71 1.60 -18.11
CA ASP A 341 -6.20 2.11 -19.39
C ASP A 341 -7.60 2.76 -19.30
N PRO A 342 -8.58 2.19 -18.56
CA PRO A 342 -9.84 2.89 -18.26
C PRO A 342 -9.66 4.24 -17.56
N CYS A 343 -8.65 4.38 -16.70
CA CYS A 343 -8.32 5.65 -16.06
C CYS A 343 -7.82 6.69 -17.08
N LEU A 344 -6.92 6.30 -17.98
CA LEU A 344 -6.44 7.16 -19.06
C LEU A 344 -7.60 7.58 -19.98
N GLY A 345 -8.50 6.66 -20.30
CA GLY A 345 -9.73 6.93 -21.04
C GLY A 345 -10.63 7.97 -20.37
N LEU A 346 -10.86 7.84 -19.06
CA LEU A 346 -11.64 8.82 -18.29
C LEU A 346 -10.98 10.20 -18.29
N TRP A 347 -9.67 10.28 -18.11
CA TRP A 347 -8.94 11.55 -18.10
C TRP A 347 -8.83 12.18 -19.50
N ALA A 348 -8.76 11.37 -20.56
CA ALA A 348 -8.86 11.89 -21.93
C ALA A 348 -10.23 12.54 -22.20
N ARG A 349 -11.33 11.96 -21.66
CA ARG A 349 -12.66 12.61 -21.71
C ARG A 349 -12.67 13.96 -20.99
N VAL A 350 -12.03 14.06 -19.81
CA VAL A 350 -11.87 15.33 -19.10
C VAL A 350 -11.11 16.36 -19.96
N LEU A 351 -9.96 15.96 -20.52
CA LEU A 351 -9.12 16.85 -21.32
C LEU A 351 -9.78 17.25 -22.66
N THR A 352 -10.62 16.39 -23.22
CA THR A 352 -11.46 16.71 -24.40
C THR A 352 -12.49 17.77 -24.03
N ALA A 353 -13.16 17.63 -22.89
CA ALA A 353 -14.19 18.55 -22.44
C ALA A 353 -13.63 19.90 -21.91
N ALA A 354 -12.35 19.94 -21.53
CA ALA A 354 -11.63 21.13 -21.09
C ALA A 354 -10.39 21.36 -21.97
N PRO A 355 -10.52 21.90 -23.20
CA PRO A 355 -9.46 21.92 -24.21
C PRO A 355 -8.22 22.74 -23.80
N GLU A 356 -8.39 23.79 -22.99
CA GLU A 356 -7.29 24.63 -22.51
C GLU A 356 -6.54 24.04 -21.29
N ALA A 357 -7.06 22.96 -20.69
CA ALA A 357 -6.47 22.38 -19.51
C ALA A 357 -5.26 21.49 -19.84
N ARG A 358 -4.35 21.33 -18.89
CA ARG A 358 -3.22 20.39 -18.96
C ARG A 358 -3.34 19.30 -17.92
N LEU A 359 -2.61 18.20 -18.09
CA LEU A 359 -2.46 17.15 -17.09
C LEU A 359 -0.99 16.98 -16.72
N LEU A 360 -0.68 17.12 -15.44
CA LEU A 360 0.61 16.80 -14.85
C LEU A 360 0.52 15.47 -14.11
N MET A 361 1.35 14.50 -14.51
CA MET A 361 1.51 13.24 -13.79
C MET A 361 2.92 13.12 -13.23
N LYS A 362 3.04 12.63 -12.00
CA LYS A 362 4.34 12.42 -11.36
C LYS A 362 4.41 11.10 -10.63
N ASP A 363 5.39 10.31 -11.02
CA ASP A 363 5.72 9.03 -10.39
C ASP A 363 7.16 8.66 -10.74
N ARG A 364 7.78 7.80 -9.92
CA ARG A 364 9.13 7.30 -10.20
C ARG A 364 9.22 6.54 -11.52
N ALA A 365 8.14 5.90 -11.96
CA ALA A 365 8.11 5.15 -13.22
C ALA A 365 8.43 6.01 -14.44
N PHE A 366 8.20 7.34 -14.36
CA PHE A 366 8.53 8.28 -15.42
C PHE A 366 10.03 8.60 -15.53
N HIS A 367 10.89 7.92 -14.77
CA HIS A 367 12.32 7.83 -15.07
C HIS A 367 12.59 6.98 -16.32
N SER A 368 11.78 5.94 -16.56
CA SER A 368 11.87 5.09 -17.75
C SER A 368 11.35 5.82 -18.99
N ALA A 369 12.16 5.86 -20.05
CA ALA A 369 11.76 6.47 -21.32
C ALA A 369 10.62 5.68 -21.99
N GLN A 370 10.67 4.34 -21.91
CA GLN A 370 9.64 3.49 -22.51
C GLN A 370 8.27 3.67 -21.83
N VAL A 371 8.26 3.80 -20.49
CA VAL A 371 7.04 4.08 -19.73
C VAL A 371 6.46 5.44 -20.12
N ARG A 372 7.30 6.48 -20.26
CA ARG A 372 6.86 7.81 -20.69
C ARG A 372 6.22 7.76 -22.07
N LEU A 373 6.88 7.13 -23.04
CA LEU A 373 6.37 6.99 -24.41
C LEU A 373 5.03 6.28 -24.42
N ARG A 374 4.90 5.14 -23.72
CA ARG A 374 3.65 4.40 -23.63
C ARG A 374 2.48 5.25 -23.13
N VAL A 375 2.67 6.01 -22.05
CA VAL A 375 1.61 6.85 -21.49
C VAL A 375 1.23 7.99 -22.45
N LEU A 376 2.21 8.64 -23.08
CA LEU A 376 1.97 9.69 -24.07
C LEU A 376 1.28 9.14 -25.33
N ASP A 377 1.70 7.98 -25.82
CA ASP A 377 1.10 7.30 -26.96
C ASP A 377 -0.35 6.89 -26.67
N SER A 378 -0.65 6.48 -25.43
CA SER A 378 -2.01 6.14 -24.99
C SER A 378 -2.93 7.36 -25.02
N PHE A 379 -2.47 8.53 -24.54
CA PHE A 379 -3.23 9.77 -24.66
C PHE A 379 -3.39 10.24 -26.11
N ALA A 380 -2.33 10.13 -26.92
CA ALA A 380 -2.39 10.49 -28.34
C ALA A 380 -3.40 9.62 -29.10
N ALA A 381 -3.46 8.31 -28.81
CA ALA A 381 -4.44 7.40 -29.39
C ALA A 381 -5.89 7.74 -28.97
N LEU A 382 -6.07 8.42 -27.83
CA LEU A 382 -7.35 8.93 -27.35
C LEU A 382 -7.65 10.37 -27.83
N GLY A 383 -6.86 10.91 -28.76
CA GLY A 383 -7.07 12.23 -29.35
C GLY A 383 -6.57 13.40 -28.50
N ILE A 384 -5.66 13.16 -27.55
CA ILE A 384 -5.08 14.21 -26.71
C ILE A 384 -3.64 14.49 -27.11
N ASP A 385 -3.36 15.75 -27.44
CA ASP A 385 -2.02 16.20 -27.80
C ASP A 385 -1.01 15.94 -26.68
N ARG A 386 0.16 15.40 -27.04
CA ARG A 386 1.23 15.07 -26.08
C ARG A 386 1.70 16.28 -25.29
N GLU A 387 1.65 17.47 -25.89
CA GLU A 387 2.06 18.73 -25.25
C GLU A 387 1.15 19.14 -24.07
N ARG A 388 -0.05 18.57 -23.99
CA ARG A 388 -0.97 18.78 -22.86
C ARG A 388 -0.66 17.87 -21.66
N ILE A 389 0.24 16.90 -21.83
CA ILE A 389 0.59 15.91 -20.81
C ILE A 389 2.04 16.11 -20.36
N GLU A 390 2.23 16.47 -19.10
CA GLU A 390 3.55 16.60 -18.50
C GLU A 390 3.83 15.41 -17.57
N LEU A 391 4.89 14.65 -17.85
CA LEU A 391 5.30 13.51 -17.04
C LEU A 391 6.58 13.83 -16.26
N LEU A 392 6.51 13.76 -14.93
CA LEU A 392 7.63 14.09 -14.04
C LEU A 392 8.17 12.84 -13.31
N GLY A 393 9.49 12.68 -13.34
CA GLY A 393 10.19 11.61 -12.62
C GLY A 393 10.31 11.84 -11.11
N PRO A 394 11.11 11.01 -10.42
CA PRO A 394 11.31 11.10 -8.98
C PRO A 394 12.09 12.36 -8.60
N THR A 395 11.79 12.91 -7.42
CA THR A 395 12.50 14.05 -6.80
C THR A 395 12.61 13.80 -5.29
N PRO A 396 13.48 14.53 -4.57
CA PRO A 396 13.47 14.52 -3.10
C PRO A 396 12.07 14.81 -2.53
N ARG A 397 11.84 14.36 -1.30
CA ARG A 397 10.50 14.34 -0.68
C ARG A 397 9.80 15.69 -0.66
N ILE A 398 10.51 16.75 -0.28
CA ILE A 398 9.95 18.11 -0.21
C ILE A 398 9.61 18.63 -1.61
N ASP A 399 10.47 18.41 -2.60
CA ASP A 399 10.20 18.83 -3.99
C ASP A 399 9.07 18.01 -4.62
N HIS A 400 8.91 16.75 -4.20
CA HIS A 400 7.77 15.95 -4.59
C HIS A 400 6.45 16.60 -4.16
N VAL A 401 6.31 17.01 -2.89
CA VAL A 401 5.06 17.65 -2.43
C VAL A 401 4.89 19.07 -2.97
N LYS A 402 5.98 19.81 -3.23
CA LYS A 402 5.93 21.12 -3.92
C LYS A 402 5.38 21.04 -5.34
N THR A 403 5.36 19.86 -5.96
CA THR A 403 4.74 19.70 -7.28
C THR A 403 3.25 20.09 -7.25
N TYR A 404 2.56 19.95 -6.11
CA TYR A 404 1.17 20.42 -5.94
C TYR A 404 1.01 21.94 -6.07
N HIS A 405 2.08 22.73 -5.94
CA HIS A 405 2.05 24.17 -6.24
C HIS A 405 1.82 24.45 -7.73
N ARG A 406 1.94 23.45 -8.60
CA ARG A 406 1.67 23.55 -10.04
C ARG A 406 0.32 22.97 -10.45
N VAL A 407 -0.47 22.50 -9.49
CA VAL A 407 -1.74 21.80 -9.73
C VAL A 407 -2.88 22.64 -9.18
N ASP A 408 -3.92 22.83 -9.99
CA ASP A 408 -5.17 23.48 -9.57
C ASP A 408 -6.12 22.46 -8.93
N LEU A 409 -6.33 21.32 -9.60
CA LEU A 409 -7.24 20.26 -9.18
C LEU A 409 -6.63 18.88 -9.44
N ALA A 410 -6.67 17.98 -8.47
CA ALA A 410 -6.17 16.62 -8.66
C ALA A 410 -7.22 15.71 -9.31
N LEU A 411 -6.75 14.70 -10.05
CA LEU A 411 -7.56 13.60 -10.57
C LEU A 411 -7.13 12.32 -9.85
N ASP A 412 -8.09 11.68 -9.19
CA ASP A 412 -7.87 10.42 -8.49
C ASP A 412 -7.95 9.25 -9.49
N PRO A 413 -7.01 8.28 -9.47
CA PRO A 413 -7.03 7.18 -10.41
C PRO A 413 -8.11 6.14 -10.10
N ILE A 414 -8.48 5.37 -11.12
CA ILE A 414 -9.41 4.23 -11.04
C ILE A 414 -8.74 2.96 -11.60
N PRO A 415 -9.12 1.76 -11.13
CA PRO A 415 -10.19 1.45 -10.15
C PRO A 415 -9.76 1.61 -8.67
N ALA A 416 -8.47 1.83 -8.41
CA ALA A 416 -7.92 2.03 -7.07
C ALA A 416 -7.37 3.44 -6.92
N GLY A 417 -7.90 4.21 -5.98
CA GLY A 417 -7.55 5.61 -5.80
C GLY A 417 -6.42 5.87 -4.81
N GLY A 418 -6.21 7.15 -4.51
CA GLY A 418 -5.22 7.66 -3.58
C GLY A 418 -5.59 7.44 -2.13
N GLY A 419 -4.62 7.00 -1.33
CA GLY A 419 -4.68 7.05 0.13
C GLY A 419 -3.83 8.22 0.62
N MET A 420 -2.56 7.93 0.90
CA MET A 420 -1.65 8.93 1.48
C MET A 420 -1.40 10.10 0.53
N THR A 421 -1.23 9.81 -0.76
CA THR A 421 -1.09 10.83 -1.81
C THR A 421 -2.27 11.82 -1.81
N MET A 422 -3.49 11.33 -1.56
CA MET A 422 -4.68 12.18 -1.45
C MET A 422 -4.60 13.09 -0.22
N ILE A 423 -4.31 12.53 0.96
CA ILE A 423 -4.18 13.33 2.19
C ILE A 423 -3.09 14.40 2.03
N GLU A 424 -1.97 14.06 1.39
CA GLU A 424 -0.88 14.99 1.10
C GLU A 424 -1.29 16.08 0.10
N GLY A 425 -2.00 15.73 -0.98
CA GLY A 425 -2.52 16.71 -1.94
C GLY A 425 -3.49 17.69 -1.29
N LEU A 426 -4.40 17.17 -0.46
CA LEU A 426 -5.27 17.99 0.37
C LEU A 426 -4.44 18.87 1.32
N TRP A 427 -3.40 18.35 1.97
CA TRP A 427 -2.56 19.16 2.87
C TRP A 427 -1.81 20.30 2.15
N MET A 428 -1.58 20.12 0.85
CA MET A 428 -1.03 21.13 -0.07
C MET A 428 -2.10 22.03 -0.69
N GLY A 429 -3.36 21.90 -0.28
CA GLY A 429 -4.47 22.75 -0.72
C GLY A 429 -5.11 22.32 -2.04
N VAL A 430 -4.79 21.14 -2.57
CA VAL A 430 -5.30 20.65 -3.85
C VAL A 430 -6.40 19.61 -3.60
N PRO A 431 -7.69 19.93 -3.80
CA PRO A 431 -8.75 18.92 -3.78
C PRO A 431 -8.62 17.95 -4.96
N SER A 432 -9.20 16.76 -4.84
CA SER A 432 -9.13 15.72 -5.88
C SER A 432 -10.53 15.28 -6.26
N LEU A 433 -10.83 15.26 -7.56
CA LEU A 433 -12.02 14.57 -8.06
C LEU A 433 -11.82 13.07 -7.89
N SER A 434 -12.81 12.38 -7.32
CA SER A 434 -12.77 10.94 -7.11
C SER A 434 -14.06 10.28 -7.58
N LEU A 435 -13.92 9.21 -8.37
CA LEU A 435 -15.02 8.35 -8.79
C LEU A 435 -15.08 7.16 -7.84
N ILE A 436 -16.24 6.93 -7.20
CA ILE A 436 -16.45 5.81 -6.28
C ILE A 436 -16.20 4.50 -7.03
N GLY A 437 -15.15 3.79 -6.63
CA GLY A 437 -14.81 2.49 -7.19
C GLY A 437 -15.62 1.34 -6.60
N GLN A 438 -15.37 0.15 -7.15
CA GLN A 438 -16.01 -1.10 -6.74
C GLN A 438 -15.45 -1.62 -5.42
N HIS A 439 -14.14 -1.81 -5.36
CA HIS A 439 -13.44 -2.34 -4.18
C HIS A 439 -13.13 -1.25 -3.15
N ILE A 440 -12.81 -1.64 -1.92
CA ILE A 440 -12.39 -0.73 -0.85
C ILE A 440 -11.23 0.19 -1.27
N THR A 441 -10.31 -0.30 -2.13
CA THR A 441 -9.18 0.47 -2.68
C THR A 441 -9.64 1.64 -3.58
N GLY A 442 -10.79 1.51 -4.25
CA GLY A 442 -11.43 2.56 -5.03
C GLY A 442 -12.42 3.43 -4.25
N ARG A 443 -12.72 3.08 -3.00
CA ARG A 443 -13.68 3.79 -2.14
C ARG A 443 -13.03 4.54 -0.98
N LEU A 444 -11.82 4.15 -0.61
CA LEU A 444 -10.98 4.84 0.38
C LEU A 444 -10.85 6.35 0.10
N PRO A 445 -10.59 6.81 -1.14
CA PRO A 445 -10.57 8.24 -1.46
C PRO A 445 -11.85 8.98 -1.06
N SER A 446 -13.01 8.38 -1.37
CA SER A 446 -14.31 8.95 -1.05
C SER A 446 -14.51 9.07 0.46
N SER A 447 -14.05 8.08 1.25
CA SER A 447 -14.05 8.15 2.71
C SER A 447 -13.23 9.35 3.22
N LEU A 448 -12.02 9.54 2.69
CA LEU A 448 -11.13 10.65 3.07
C LEU A 448 -11.71 12.03 2.72
N LEU A 449 -12.35 12.15 1.56
CA LEU A 449 -12.98 13.41 1.13
C LEU A 449 -14.23 13.71 1.95
N VAL A 450 -15.13 12.74 2.13
CA VAL A 450 -16.38 12.94 2.89
C VAL A 450 -16.09 13.30 4.35
N THR A 451 -15.15 12.59 5.00
CA THR A 451 -14.78 12.84 6.40
C THR A 451 -14.02 14.15 6.60
N ALA A 452 -13.58 14.80 5.53
CA ALA A 452 -13.02 16.15 5.52
C ALA A 452 -13.97 17.20 4.94
N GLU A 453 -15.29 16.93 4.88
CA GLU A 453 -16.30 17.88 4.38
C GLU A 453 -16.07 18.29 2.90
N LEU A 454 -15.51 17.39 2.09
CA LEU A 454 -15.20 17.57 0.66
C LEU A 454 -16.02 16.63 -0.23
N GLY A 455 -17.21 16.24 0.21
CA GLY A 455 -18.09 15.32 -0.52
C GLY A 455 -18.50 15.81 -1.92
N GLU A 456 -18.39 17.11 -2.19
CA GLU A 456 -18.65 17.69 -3.53
C GLU A 456 -17.62 17.31 -4.62
N PHE A 457 -16.51 16.68 -4.21
CA PHE A 457 -15.49 16.14 -5.11
C PHE A 457 -15.64 14.62 -5.34
N VAL A 458 -16.73 14.01 -4.85
CA VAL A 458 -16.99 12.57 -4.94
C VAL A 458 -18.14 12.29 -5.90
N PHE A 459 -17.90 11.42 -6.89
CA PHE A 459 -18.84 11.12 -7.96
C PHE A 459 -19.16 9.63 -8.04
N LYS A 460 -20.36 9.30 -8.51
CA LYS A 460 -20.80 7.91 -8.72
C LYS A 460 -20.71 7.46 -10.17
N THR A 461 -20.73 8.41 -11.11
CA THR A 461 -20.70 8.13 -12.54
C THR A 461 -19.55 8.88 -13.20
N ALA A 462 -19.03 8.31 -14.29
CA ALA A 462 -18.00 8.93 -15.09
C ALA A 462 -18.47 10.25 -15.73
N ASP A 463 -19.77 10.35 -16.06
CA ASP A 463 -20.33 11.55 -16.69
C ASP A 463 -20.39 12.72 -15.70
N ASP A 464 -20.85 12.47 -14.47
CA ASP A 464 -20.85 13.48 -13.41
C ASP A 464 -19.42 13.93 -13.07
N TYR A 465 -18.47 12.98 -13.05
CA TYR A 465 -17.05 13.26 -12.83
C TYR A 465 -16.49 14.21 -13.90
N VAL A 466 -16.76 13.93 -15.19
CA VAL A 466 -16.29 14.77 -16.31
C VAL A 466 -16.96 16.15 -16.28
N ALA A 467 -18.28 16.20 -16.05
CA ALA A 467 -19.01 17.46 -15.93
C ALA A 467 -18.47 18.33 -14.78
N ALA A 468 -18.16 17.72 -13.64
CA ALA A 468 -17.57 18.44 -12.51
C ALA A 468 -16.15 18.94 -12.82
N ALA A 469 -15.33 18.17 -13.54
CA ALA A 469 -14.01 18.61 -13.96
C ALA A 469 -14.08 19.89 -14.80
N VAL A 470 -15.01 19.95 -15.76
CA VAL A 470 -15.24 21.16 -16.58
C VAL A 470 -15.71 22.32 -15.71
N ARG A 471 -16.71 22.09 -14.84
CA ARG A 471 -17.24 23.12 -13.93
C ARG A 471 -16.12 23.78 -13.11
N TRP A 472 -15.23 22.98 -12.53
CA TRP A 472 -14.12 23.50 -11.71
C TRP A 472 -13.10 24.32 -12.49
N THR A 473 -12.98 24.16 -13.81
CA THR A 473 -12.14 25.05 -14.62
C THR A 473 -12.65 26.50 -14.67
N GLY A 474 -13.96 26.70 -14.47
CA GLY A 474 -14.62 27.99 -14.38
C GLY A 474 -14.77 28.54 -12.95
N GLU A 475 -14.82 27.69 -11.93
CA GLU A 475 -14.99 28.08 -10.51
C GLU A 475 -13.65 28.37 -9.79
N ARG A 476 -12.68 29.01 -10.48
CA ARG A 476 -11.32 29.23 -9.95
C ARG A 476 -11.27 29.99 -8.63
N ALA A 477 -12.14 30.99 -8.45
CA ALA A 477 -12.20 31.77 -7.21
C ALA A 477 -12.59 30.88 -6.01
N ARG A 478 -13.62 30.06 -6.17
CA ARG A 478 -14.07 29.10 -5.15
C ARG A 478 -13.03 28.02 -4.87
N LEU A 479 -12.34 27.54 -5.92
CA LEU A 479 -11.23 26.60 -5.76
C LEU A 479 -10.08 27.21 -4.96
N ALA A 480 -9.79 28.50 -5.13
CA ALA A 480 -8.79 29.23 -4.35
C ALA A 480 -9.19 29.40 -2.87
N GLU A 481 -10.47 29.64 -2.57
CA GLU A 481 -11.01 29.67 -1.20
C GLU A 481 -10.84 28.31 -0.51
N ILE A 482 -11.23 27.23 -1.20
CA ILE A 482 -11.06 25.85 -0.70
C ILE A 482 -9.58 25.56 -0.43
N ARG A 483 -8.70 25.91 -1.37
CA ARG A 483 -7.25 25.74 -1.25
C ARG A 483 -6.68 26.45 -0.03
N ALA A 484 -7.05 27.71 0.20
CA ALA A 484 -6.57 28.50 1.33
C ALA A 484 -7.02 27.94 2.69
N GLY A 485 -8.27 27.45 2.78
CA GLY A 485 -8.84 26.91 4.01
C GLY A 485 -8.51 25.43 4.32
N MET A 486 -7.80 24.75 3.43
CA MET A 486 -7.71 23.29 3.45
C MET A 486 -7.03 22.72 4.70
N ARG A 487 -5.98 23.37 5.22
CA ARG A 487 -5.26 22.87 6.42
C ARG A 487 -6.14 22.87 7.68
N GLU A 488 -6.87 23.96 7.91
CA GLU A 488 -7.75 24.06 9.08
C GLU A 488 -8.96 23.12 8.98
N ARG A 489 -9.38 22.80 7.76
CA ARG A 489 -10.35 21.73 7.49
C ARG A 489 -9.77 20.37 7.85
N LEU A 490 -8.59 20.01 7.34
CA LEU A 490 -7.98 18.70 7.57
C LEU A 490 -7.60 18.44 9.02
N LYS A 491 -7.14 19.45 9.77
CA LYS A 491 -6.85 19.32 11.22
C LYS A 491 -8.05 18.84 12.04
N ARG A 492 -9.28 19.05 11.55
CA ARG A 492 -10.52 18.59 12.17
C ARG A 492 -10.99 17.24 11.64
N ALA A 493 -10.37 16.72 10.59
CA ALA A 493 -10.75 15.44 9.99
C ALA A 493 -10.32 14.27 10.91
N PRO A 494 -11.15 13.22 11.06
CA PRO A 494 -10.86 12.10 11.95
C PRO A 494 -9.53 11.38 11.69
N TYR A 495 -9.04 11.39 10.45
CA TYR A 495 -7.77 10.76 10.09
C TYR A 495 -6.54 11.56 10.52
N LEU A 496 -6.67 12.83 10.91
CA LEU A 496 -5.61 13.63 11.52
C LEU A 496 -5.81 13.85 13.04
N ASP A 497 -6.98 13.51 13.59
CA ASP A 497 -7.21 13.49 15.04
C ASP A 497 -6.70 12.18 15.66
N HIS A 498 -5.39 12.11 15.85
CA HIS A 498 -4.71 10.89 16.30
C HIS A 498 -5.14 10.44 17.69
N ILE A 499 -5.47 11.37 18.58
CA ILE A 499 -5.86 11.04 19.97
C ILE A 499 -7.25 10.42 19.96
N VAL A 500 -8.24 11.08 19.36
CA VAL A 500 -9.62 10.57 19.34
C VAL A 500 -9.67 9.24 18.59
N TYR A 501 -8.98 9.15 17.44
CA TYR A 501 -8.92 7.91 16.68
C TYR A 501 -8.34 6.75 17.51
N THR A 502 -7.22 6.97 18.21
CA THR A 502 -6.60 5.94 19.05
C THR A 502 -7.50 5.49 20.19
N ARG A 503 -8.26 6.40 20.81
CA ARG A 503 -9.23 6.04 21.85
C ARG A 503 -10.36 5.16 21.31
N ARG A 504 -10.78 5.35 20.04
CA ARG A 504 -11.74 4.45 19.38
C ARG A 504 -11.13 3.06 19.16
N VAL A 505 -9.89 3.00 18.69
CA VAL A 505 -9.16 1.73 18.51
C VAL A 505 -9.04 0.96 19.84
N GLU A 506 -8.70 1.63 20.94
CA GLU A 506 -8.62 1.00 22.27
C GLU A 506 -9.97 0.46 22.76
N ARG A 507 -11.06 1.17 22.48
CA ARG A 507 -12.42 0.66 22.75
C ARG A 507 -12.72 -0.58 21.92
N ALA A 508 -12.30 -0.61 20.67
CA ALA A 508 -12.45 -1.79 19.81
C ALA A 508 -11.69 -2.99 20.40
N TYR A 509 -10.42 -2.81 20.77
CA TYR A 509 -9.63 -3.86 21.42
C TYR A 509 -10.26 -4.35 22.71
N ARG A 510 -10.74 -3.43 23.57
CA ARG A 510 -11.42 -3.80 24.82
C ARG A 510 -12.69 -4.61 24.55
N ALA A 511 -13.49 -4.22 23.56
CA ALA A 511 -14.71 -4.94 23.19
C ALA A 511 -14.40 -6.36 22.69
N MET A 512 -13.40 -6.52 21.83
CA MET A 512 -12.95 -7.83 21.34
C MET A 512 -12.43 -8.70 22.49
N TRP A 513 -11.63 -8.13 23.37
CA TRP A 513 -11.05 -8.81 24.52
C TRP A 513 -12.12 -9.31 25.49
N ARG A 514 -13.04 -8.43 25.91
CA ARG A 514 -14.18 -8.80 26.78
C ARG A 514 -15.00 -9.93 26.17
N ARG A 515 -15.21 -9.88 24.85
CA ARG A 515 -15.93 -10.92 24.11
C ARG A 515 -15.21 -12.27 24.16
N TRP A 516 -13.90 -12.29 23.98
CA TRP A 516 -13.08 -13.50 24.12
C TRP A 516 -13.09 -14.04 25.56
N CYS A 517 -12.92 -13.17 26.57
CA CYS A 517 -12.99 -13.56 27.99
C CYS A 517 -14.33 -14.25 28.31
N ALA A 518 -15.43 -13.72 27.77
CA ALA A 518 -16.78 -14.30 27.89
C ALA A 518 -17.00 -15.59 27.09
N GLY A 519 -15.99 -16.09 26.35
CA GLY A 519 -16.10 -17.31 25.54
C GLY A 519 -16.95 -17.15 24.27
N LEU A 520 -17.21 -15.92 23.83
CA LEU A 520 -18.05 -15.64 22.66
C LEU A 520 -17.20 -15.59 21.38
N SER A 521 -17.71 -16.18 20.28
CA SER A 521 -17.08 -16.11 18.96
C SER A 521 -17.04 -14.68 18.41
N PRO A 522 -16.02 -14.28 17.62
CA PRO A 522 -15.95 -12.96 17.00
C PRO A 522 -17.24 -12.53 16.28
N ALA A 523 -17.61 -11.25 16.38
CA ALA A 523 -18.77 -10.67 15.69
C ALA A 523 -18.47 -9.25 15.19
N PRO A 524 -19.07 -8.80 14.08
CA PRO A 524 -18.86 -7.44 13.57
C PRO A 524 -19.54 -6.41 14.48
N PHE A 525 -18.98 -5.20 14.56
CA PHE A 525 -19.58 -4.10 15.32
C PHE A 525 -19.06 -2.73 14.84
N VAL A 526 -19.80 -1.67 15.20
CA VAL A 526 -19.39 -0.28 14.98
C VAL A 526 -18.81 0.27 16.26
N VAL A 527 -17.66 0.93 16.17
CA VAL A 527 -17.03 1.58 17.32
C VAL A 527 -17.70 2.93 17.54
N GLY A 528 -18.53 2.99 18.60
CA GLY A 528 -19.22 4.20 19.03
C GLY A 528 -18.33 5.21 19.72
#